data_AF-A0A4R5MLQ9-F1
#
_entry.id   AF-A0A4R5MLQ9-F1
#
_cell.length_a   1.000
_cell.length_b   1.000
_cell.length_c   1.000
_cell.angle_alpha   90.00
_cell.angle_beta   90.00
_cell.angle_gamma   90.00
#
_symmetry.space_group_name_H-M   'P 1'
#
loop_
_entity.id
_entity.type
_entity.pdbx_description
1 polymer ?
#
loop_
_entity_poly.entity_id
_entity_poly.type
_entity_poly.pdbx_seq_one_letter_code
_entity_poly.pdbx_strand_id
1 'polypeptide(L)'
;MIKEDLVTQIQLAFADVKLEDGIGLWQAQGIDDYASEEEIVTLRAKDEKDNWKLLPYEDLSYCESSLSFFDAKGMRFHLPKFLIFDILEEEIIKKKKFKPQMCYLPYAMNQKMNTNS
;
A
#
# COMPACT_ATOMS: atom_id res chain seq x y z
N MET A 1 5.13 0.60 23.13
CA MET A 1 5.78 -0.01 21.95
C MET A 1 6.25 1.12 21.07
N ILE A 2 7.51 1.13 20.66
CA ILE A 2 8.05 2.17 19.77
C ILE A 2 7.75 1.77 18.32
N LYS A 3 7.64 2.71 17.38
CA LYS A 3 7.24 2.45 15.98
C LYS A 3 8.11 1.39 15.32
N GLU A 4 9.41 1.42 15.59
CA GLU A 4 10.41 0.51 15.04
C GLU A 4 10.18 -0.94 15.51
N ASP A 5 9.78 -1.14 16.77
CA ASP A 5 9.45 -2.47 17.31
C ASP A 5 8.22 -3.04 16.60
N LEU A 6 7.22 -2.20 16.33
CA LEU A 6 6.00 -2.61 15.64
C LEU A 6 6.29 -2.96 14.17
N VAL A 7 7.07 -2.14 13.46
CA VAL A 7 7.51 -2.43 12.09
C VAL A 7 8.28 -3.75 12.03
N THR A 8 9.16 -4.00 12.99
CA THR A 8 9.91 -5.25 13.10
C THR A 8 8.98 -6.45 13.29
N GLN A 9 7.99 -6.35 14.18
CA GLN A 9 6.99 -7.41 14.40
C GLN A 9 6.17 -7.70 13.14
N ILE A 10 5.74 -6.66 12.41
CA ILE A 10 5.03 -6.83 11.13
C ILE A 10 5.95 -7.53 10.11
N GLN A 11 7.20 -7.11 9.99
CA GLN A 11 8.15 -7.75 9.07
C GLN A 11 8.41 -9.23 9.37
N LEU A 12 8.45 -9.61 10.64
CA LEU A 12 8.62 -10.99 11.08
C LEU A 12 7.36 -11.82 10.86
N ALA A 13 6.19 -11.31 11.23
CA ALA A 13 4.92 -12.02 11.10
C ALA A 13 4.55 -12.36 9.64
N PHE A 14 5.03 -11.56 8.69
CA PHE A 14 4.75 -11.73 7.26
C PHE A 14 5.99 -12.13 6.44
N ALA A 15 7.11 -12.52 7.07
CA ALA A 15 8.41 -12.68 6.40
C ALA A 15 8.40 -13.58 5.15
N ASP A 16 7.64 -14.67 5.19
CA ASP A 16 7.59 -15.70 4.14
C ASP A 16 6.27 -15.70 3.35
N VAL A 17 5.47 -14.64 3.46
CA VAL A 17 4.19 -14.53 2.74
C VAL A 17 4.45 -14.23 1.27
N LYS A 18 3.89 -15.07 0.40
CA LYS A 18 3.85 -14.88 -1.06
C LYS A 18 2.43 -14.59 -1.54
N LEU A 19 2.32 -13.99 -2.72
CA LEU A 19 1.02 -13.65 -3.32
C LEU A 19 0.27 -14.90 -3.81
N GLU A 20 1.01 -15.90 -4.30
CA GLU A 20 0.47 -17.11 -4.93
C GLU A 20 -0.44 -16.76 -6.12
N ASP A 21 -1.66 -17.26 -6.13
CA ASP A 21 -2.72 -16.95 -7.08
C ASP A 21 -3.57 -15.73 -6.69
N GLY A 22 -3.29 -15.10 -5.54
CA GLY A 22 -4.03 -13.94 -5.03
C GLY A 22 -4.02 -12.72 -5.96
N ILE A 23 -4.91 -11.77 -5.70
CA ILE A 23 -5.01 -10.53 -6.48
C ILE A 23 -3.85 -9.60 -6.15
N GLY A 24 -3.09 -9.21 -7.17
CA GLY A 24 -1.94 -8.31 -7.08
C GLY A 24 -2.33 -6.83 -6.99
N LEU A 25 -1.38 -5.96 -6.60
CA LEU A 25 -1.60 -4.52 -6.43
C LEU A 25 -2.11 -3.84 -7.71
N TRP A 26 -1.42 -4.03 -8.83
CA TRP A 26 -1.79 -3.45 -10.12
C TRP A 26 -3.01 -4.14 -10.71
N GLN A 27 -3.15 -5.45 -10.50
CA GLN A 27 -4.37 -6.16 -10.89
C GLN A 27 -5.61 -5.58 -10.20
N ALA A 28 -5.55 -5.34 -8.88
CA ALA A 28 -6.63 -4.73 -8.11
C ALA A 28 -6.93 -3.30 -8.58
N GLN A 29 -5.90 -2.50 -8.88
CA GLN A 29 -6.08 -1.16 -9.47
C GLN A 29 -6.82 -1.23 -10.81
N GLY A 30 -6.46 -2.18 -11.68
CA GLY A 30 -7.17 -2.39 -12.94
C GLY A 30 -8.63 -2.76 -12.76
N ILE A 31 -8.96 -3.56 -11.73
CA ILE A 31 -10.34 -3.90 -11.39
C ILE A 31 -11.12 -2.64 -10.96
N ASP A 32 -10.51 -1.80 -10.12
CA ASP A 32 -11.10 -0.52 -9.67
C ASP A 32 -11.33 0.45 -10.84
N ASP A 33 -10.38 0.51 -11.78
CA ASP A 33 -10.44 1.35 -12.98
C ASP A 33 -11.37 0.79 -14.07
N TYR A 34 -12.08 -0.32 -13.82
CA TYR A 34 -12.92 -1.03 -14.80
C TYR A 34 -12.17 -1.40 -16.08
N ALA A 35 -10.89 -1.75 -15.95
CA ALA A 35 -10.06 -2.16 -17.07
C ALA A 35 -10.61 -3.44 -17.74
N SER A 36 -10.28 -3.62 -19.02
CA SER A 36 -10.62 -4.83 -19.76
C SER A 36 -9.88 -6.06 -19.22
N GLU A 37 -10.38 -7.26 -19.53
CA GLU A 37 -9.73 -8.51 -19.12
C GLU A 37 -8.27 -8.60 -19.61
N GLU A 38 -7.99 -8.13 -20.83
CA GLU A 38 -6.63 -8.12 -21.40
C GLU A 38 -5.70 -7.17 -20.64
N GLU A 39 -6.20 -5.99 -20.24
CA GLU A 39 -5.45 -5.03 -19.41
C GLU A 39 -5.21 -5.58 -18.01
N ILE A 40 -6.20 -6.23 -17.39
CA ILE A 40 -6.06 -6.87 -16.07
C ILE A 40 -4.97 -7.95 -16.10
N VAL A 41 -4.91 -8.78 -17.16
CA VAL A 41 -3.85 -9.78 -17.33
C VAL A 41 -2.47 -9.12 -17.44
N THR A 42 -2.38 -8.01 -18.16
CA THR A 42 -1.14 -7.23 -18.30
C THR A 42 -0.70 -6.61 -16.98
N LEU A 43 -1.64 -6.05 -16.21
CA LEU A 43 -1.38 -5.49 -14.89
C LEU A 43 -0.95 -6.57 -13.89
N ARG A 44 -1.60 -7.74 -13.91
CA ARG A 44 -1.19 -8.90 -13.11
C ARG A 44 0.23 -9.37 -13.44
N ALA A 45 0.66 -9.26 -14.70
CA ALA A 45 2.03 -9.60 -15.09
C ALA A 45 3.08 -8.66 -14.45
N LYS A 46 2.72 -7.39 -14.19
CA LYS A 46 3.56 -6.38 -13.53
C LYS A 46 3.71 -6.61 -12.02
N ASP A 47 2.75 -7.29 -11.39
CA ASP A 47 2.73 -7.46 -9.93
C ASP A 47 3.93 -8.26 -9.38
N GLU A 48 4.48 -7.77 -8.27
CA GLU A 48 5.40 -8.51 -7.40
C GLU A 48 4.64 -9.63 -6.68
N LYS A 49 5.21 -10.84 -6.63
CA LYS A 49 4.52 -12.05 -6.17
C LYS A 49 5.24 -12.82 -5.08
N ASP A 50 6.54 -12.57 -4.92
CA ASP A 50 7.42 -13.34 -4.05
C ASP A 50 7.81 -12.57 -2.80
N ASN A 51 7.98 -11.25 -2.89
CA ASN A 51 8.47 -10.45 -1.78
C ASN A 51 7.79 -9.08 -1.68
N TRP A 52 6.76 -9.00 -0.82
CA TRP A 52 6.01 -7.78 -0.55
C TRP A 52 6.90 -6.60 -0.08
N LYS A 53 8.10 -6.85 0.45
CA LYS A 53 9.03 -5.79 0.86
C LYS A 53 9.52 -4.96 -0.33
N LEU A 54 9.54 -5.53 -1.53
CA LEU A 54 10.01 -4.87 -2.76
C LEU A 54 8.98 -3.92 -3.36
N LEU A 55 7.72 -3.96 -2.91
CA LEU A 55 6.69 -3.02 -3.36
C LEU A 55 7.12 -1.57 -3.10
N PRO A 56 7.13 -0.69 -4.12
CA PRO A 56 7.38 0.73 -3.95
C PRO A 56 6.28 1.40 -3.11
N TYR A 57 6.65 2.38 -2.27
CA TYR A 57 5.66 3.17 -1.51
C TYR A 57 4.86 4.09 -2.43
N GLU A 58 5.47 4.50 -3.53
CA GLU A 58 4.87 5.29 -4.58
C GLU A 58 3.73 4.52 -5.25
N ASP A 59 3.93 3.25 -5.57
CA ASP A 59 2.91 2.36 -6.15
C ASP A 59 1.78 2.09 -5.16
N LEU A 60 2.08 1.88 -3.87
CA LEU A 60 1.06 1.70 -2.83
C LEU A 60 0.20 2.93 -2.64
N SER A 61 0.81 4.11 -2.72
CA SER A 61 0.07 5.36 -2.64
C SER A 61 -0.80 5.58 -3.87
N TYR A 62 -0.31 5.21 -5.07
CA TYR A 62 -1.10 5.30 -6.29
C TYR A 62 -2.28 4.32 -6.28
N CYS A 63 -2.02 3.07 -5.90
CA CYS A 63 -2.98 1.98 -5.86
C CYS A 63 -3.72 1.87 -4.52
N GLU A 64 -3.99 2.98 -3.82
CA GLU A 64 -4.56 2.94 -2.47
C GLU A 64 -5.95 2.28 -2.41
N SER A 65 -6.76 2.43 -3.48
CA SER A 65 -8.09 1.83 -3.59
C SER A 65 -8.05 0.30 -3.72
N SER A 66 -6.91 -0.26 -4.11
CA SER A 66 -6.71 -1.71 -4.31
C SER A 66 -7.02 -2.55 -3.07
N LEU A 67 -6.90 -1.97 -1.86
CA LEU A 67 -7.28 -2.63 -0.61
C LEU A 67 -8.71 -3.17 -0.61
N SER A 68 -9.63 -2.54 -1.35
CA SER A 68 -11.04 -2.95 -1.44
C SER A 68 -11.28 -4.14 -2.38
N PHE A 69 -10.30 -4.47 -3.23
CA PHE A 69 -10.44 -5.45 -4.31
C PHE A 69 -9.56 -6.68 -4.13
N PHE A 70 -8.70 -6.69 -3.11
CA PHE A 70 -7.94 -7.89 -2.79
C PHE A 70 -8.84 -9.03 -2.32
N ASP A 71 -8.50 -10.24 -2.77
CA ASP A 71 -8.98 -11.46 -2.15
C ASP A 71 -8.18 -11.75 -0.85
N ALA A 72 -8.49 -12.85 -0.16
CA ALA A 72 -7.84 -13.18 1.10
C ALA A 72 -6.31 -13.32 0.99
N LYS A 73 -5.81 -13.84 -0.14
CA LYS A 73 -4.38 -14.02 -0.38
C LYS A 73 -3.69 -12.72 -0.76
N GLY A 74 -4.31 -11.93 -1.64
CA GLY A 74 -3.89 -10.57 -1.97
C GLY A 74 -3.80 -9.70 -0.72
N MET A 75 -4.81 -9.75 0.15
CA MET A 75 -4.80 -9.02 1.41
C MET A 75 -3.64 -9.47 2.30
N ARG A 76 -3.47 -10.78 2.50
CA ARG A 76 -2.38 -11.33 3.31
C ARG A 76 -0.99 -10.88 2.82
N PHE A 77 -0.78 -10.81 1.50
CA PHE A 77 0.49 -10.41 0.91
C PHE A 77 0.77 -8.90 1.00
N HIS A 78 -0.22 -8.05 0.70
CA HIS A 78 0.01 -6.59 0.63
C HIS A 78 -0.14 -5.88 1.98
N LEU A 79 -0.97 -6.40 2.89
CA LEU A 79 -1.26 -5.81 4.20
C LEU A 79 -0.02 -5.36 4.99
N PRO A 80 1.07 -6.15 5.15
CA PRO A 80 2.21 -5.72 5.94
C PRO A 80 2.84 -4.43 5.42
N LYS A 81 2.85 -4.24 4.09
CA LYS A 81 3.46 -3.07 3.47
C LYS A 81 2.59 -1.84 3.62
N PHE A 82 1.26 -1.98 3.51
CA PHE A 82 0.31 -0.91 3.81
C PHE A 82 0.37 -0.48 5.29
N LEU A 83 0.42 -1.43 6.24
CA LEU A 83 0.54 -1.13 7.66
C LEU A 83 1.84 -0.38 7.99
N ILE A 84 2.97 -0.82 7.42
CA ILE A 84 4.25 -0.13 7.60
C ILE A 84 4.21 1.27 6.99
N PHE A 85 3.55 1.42 5.84
CA PHE A 85 3.40 2.73 5.20
C PHE A 85 2.59 3.68 6.07
N ASP A 86 1.47 3.25 6.65
CA ASP A 86 0.65 4.04 7.58
C ASP A 86 1.44 4.49 8.84
N ILE A 87 2.23 3.59 9.43
CA ILE A 87 3.04 3.90 10.62
C ILE A 87 4.14 4.94 10.35
N LEU A 88 4.76 4.87 9.16
CA LEU A 88 5.96 5.62 8.77
C LEU A 88 5.68 6.70 7.70
N GLU A 89 4.41 7.00 7.41
CA GLU A 89 3.98 7.78 6.24
C GLU A 89 4.75 9.10 6.14
N GLU A 90 4.75 9.90 7.22
CA GLU A 90 5.43 11.20 7.25
C GLU A 90 6.92 11.10 6.94
N GLU A 91 7.59 10.08 7.47
CA GLU A 91 9.04 9.88 7.32
C GLU A 91 9.36 9.43 5.89
N ILE A 92 8.53 8.56 5.32
CA ILE A 92 8.64 8.06 3.96
C ILE A 92 8.41 9.19 2.96
N ILE A 93 7.34 9.98 3.12
CA ILE A 93 7.03 11.12 2.24
C ILE A 93 8.17 12.15 2.27
N LYS A 94 8.64 12.52 3.47
CA LYS A 94 9.75 13.47 3.62
C LYS A 94 11.03 12.97 2.94
N LYS A 95 11.34 11.67 3.06
CA LYS A 95 12.56 11.06 2.51
C LYS A 95 12.49 10.86 1.00
N LYS A 96 11.38 10.36 0.47
CA LYS A 96 11.22 10.01 -0.95
C LYS A 96 10.76 11.17 -1.81
N LYS A 97 10.21 12.25 -1.21
CA LYS A 97 9.73 13.45 -1.91
C LYS A 97 8.65 13.16 -2.98
N PHE A 98 7.80 12.15 -2.77
CA PHE A 98 6.62 11.96 -3.61
C PHE A 98 5.39 12.60 -2.96
N LYS A 99 4.43 13.02 -3.78
CA LYS A 99 3.14 13.53 -3.32
C LYS A 99 2.19 12.33 -3.23
N PRO A 100 1.69 11.97 -2.04
CA PRO A 100 0.76 10.86 -1.93
C PRO A 100 -0.55 11.16 -2.67
N GLN A 101 -1.20 10.12 -3.19
CA GLN A 101 -2.57 10.19 -3.66
C GLN A 101 -3.49 10.52 -2.47
N MET A 102 -4.53 11.31 -2.74
CA MET A 102 -5.15 12.23 -1.79
C MET A 102 -6.26 11.56 -0.94
N CYS A 103 -6.04 10.44 -0.25
CA CYS A 103 -7.09 9.86 0.62
C CYS A 103 -6.80 9.79 2.12
N TYR A 104 -5.56 10.01 2.58
CA TYR A 104 -5.28 10.20 4.01
C TYR A 104 -4.50 11.47 4.23
N LEU A 105 -5.20 12.61 4.21
CA LEU A 105 -4.69 13.76 4.93
C LEU A 105 -4.57 13.34 6.40
N PRO A 106 -3.38 13.34 7.02
CA PRO A 106 -3.30 13.19 8.44
C PRO A 106 -4.13 14.30 9.08
N TYR A 107 -4.73 13.96 10.21
CA TYR A 107 -5.35 14.87 11.17
C TYR A 107 -4.55 16.18 11.41
N ALA A 108 -3.24 16.18 11.06
CA ALA A 108 -2.34 17.32 11.04
C ALA A 108 -2.72 18.49 10.10
N MET A 109 -3.53 18.29 9.04
CA MET A 109 -4.06 19.44 8.26
C MET A 109 -5.25 20.12 8.95
N ASN A 110 -5.96 19.44 9.85
CA ASN A 110 -7.02 20.06 10.65
C ASN A 110 -6.48 20.97 11.76
N GLN A 111 -5.21 20.84 12.16
CA GLN A 111 -4.61 21.79 13.11
C GLN A 111 -4.17 23.10 12.44
N LYS A 112 -3.91 23.11 11.12
CA LYS A 112 -3.61 24.36 10.38
C LYS A 112 -4.85 25.09 9.88
N MET A 113 -6.01 24.42 9.81
CA MET A 113 -7.28 25.08 9.48
C MET A 113 -8.04 25.60 10.72
N ASN A 114 -7.68 25.18 11.94
CA ASN A 114 -8.29 25.68 13.19
C ASN A 114 -7.47 26.78 13.91
N THR A 115 -6.36 27.24 13.34
CA THR A 115 -5.58 28.38 13.88
C THR A 115 -5.71 29.65 13.05
N ASN A 116 -6.43 29.60 11.92
CA ASN A 116 -6.83 30.80 11.20
C ASN A 116 -8.27 31.11 11.57
N SER A 117 -8.34 32.02 12.54
CA SER A 117 -9.48 32.74 13.08
C SER A 117 -10.49 33.26 12.04
#